data_AF-A0A939H1F5-F1
#
_entry.id   AF-A0A939H1F5-F1
#
_cell.length_a   1.000
_cell.length_b   1.000
_cell.length_c   1.000
_cell.angle_alpha   90.00
_cell.angle_beta   90.00
_cell.angle_gamma   90.00
#
_symmetry.space_group_name_H-M   'P 1'
#
loop_
_entity.id
_entity.type
_entity.pdbx_description
1 polymer ?
#
loop_
_entity_poly.entity_id
_entity_poly.type
_entity_poly.pdbx_seq_one_letter_code
_entity_poly.pdbx_strand_id
1 'polypeptide(L)'
;MQNTQEITKQPLTRRALKAHSWMGLFISAFMYIICLSGTIAVFHNEFERWEQPQIQESHEIDTVAAERALSTFIQQYQEETEHFHLVFPTSGIPRLVVENDHIAHFVNADGSLGEIERSHWTKMLVDMHLYLHLPNSIGVFIVSAFGGLLCAIILSGFLSHPRIIKDAFRLRRGGTGLQENIDMHNRLSVWASPFHLMIGVTGAYFGLASLLIIILSQAFYGGNNQAVVDEVFAPEPKLEQPLQTPNITKALQYVLDNDPDSDVLFLTVHEPNTPTQFIEIYVQKPQRLIYSENYRFKANGEFLEVGNYEHGPMGTQIVFSFYRLHFGDFYGLPSKVLYFILGLMLTVVSATGINIWLNKRKTKDIVNYTWPAIVWGTPVALVMSAWLNLFVHTRLDAVVWGVLVIISGYAYFQKNEVKFLFQIKTLLGMVILGFVATYIGMFNTAVLSVASLQINIPLIIFALYLIIKQYLMRHHQ
;
A
#
# COMPACT_ATOMS: atom_id res chain seq x y z
N MET A 1 -1.86 40.12 51.05
CA MET A 1 -1.12 38.89 50.74
C MET A 1 -1.95 38.07 49.76
N GLN A 2 -1.72 38.28 48.46
CA GLN A 2 -2.30 37.44 47.40
C GLN A 2 -1.22 36.50 46.90
N ASN A 3 -1.50 35.21 47.03
CA ASN A 3 -0.62 34.10 46.73
C ASN A 3 -0.71 33.84 45.22
N THR A 4 0.15 34.49 44.43
CA THR A 4 0.27 34.22 43.00
C THR A 4 0.93 32.86 42.83
N GLN A 5 0.13 31.83 42.58
CA GLN A 5 0.64 30.51 42.22
C GLN A 5 1.48 30.65 40.94
N GLU A 6 2.80 30.53 41.07
CA GLU A 6 3.68 30.26 39.95
C GLU A 6 3.25 28.93 39.32
N ILE A 7 2.54 29.01 38.18
CA ILE A 7 2.30 27.88 37.31
C ILE A 7 3.68 27.47 36.76
N THR A 8 4.36 26.58 37.47
CA THR A 8 5.62 25.97 37.04
C THR A 8 5.35 25.22 35.72
N LYS A 9 5.67 25.87 34.60
CA LYS A 9 5.56 25.26 33.27
C LYS A 9 6.43 24.00 33.24
N GLN A 10 5.80 22.83 33.10
CA GLN A 10 6.52 21.55 33.00
C GLN A 10 7.54 21.62 31.84
N PRO A 11 8.74 21.02 31.99
CA PRO A 11 9.75 21.03 30.94
C PRO A 11 9.21 20.38 29.66
N LEU A 12 9.60 20.94 28.51
CA LEU A 12 9.12 20.53 27.17
C LEU A 12 9.22 19.01 26.94
N THR A 13 10.31 18.39 27.39
CA THR A 13 10.54 16.94 27.32
C THR A 13 9.46 16.12 28.03
N ARG A 14 9.00 16.56 29.21
CA ARG A 14 7.97 15.86 29.99
C ARG A 14 6.59 16.00 29.36
N ARG A 15 6.29 17.16 28.74
CA ARG A 15 5.05 17.38 27.98
C ARG A 15 5.03 16.54 26.71
N ALA A 16 6.13 16.55 25.94
CA ALA A 16 6.29 15.75 24.74
C ALA A 16 6.17 14.25 25.04
N LEU A 17 6.78 13.75 26.12
CA LEU A 17 6.68 12.35 26.52
C LEU A 17 5.23 11.93 26.86
N LYS A 18 4.49 12.79 27.58
CA LYS A 18 3.08 12.54 27.89
C LYS A 18 2.24 12.51 26.62
N ALA A 19 2.42 13.49 25.73
CA ALA A 19 1.71 13.56 24.46
C ALA A 19 2.01 12.34 23.58
N HIS A 20 3.28 11.99 23.40
CA HIS A 20 3.73 10.82 22.65
C HIS A 20 3.12 9.53 23.21
N SER A 21 3.15 9.34 24.54
CA SER A 21 2.62 8.12 25.16
C SER A 21 1.10 7.98 24.99
N TRP A 22 0.35 9.08 25.16
CA TRP A 22 -1.11 9.07 25.05
C TRP A 22 -1.57 8.91 23.59
N MET A 23 -1.00 9.70 22.69
CA MET A 23 -1.30 9.65 21.25
C MET A 23 -0.87 8.31 20.65
N GLY A 24 0.32 7.83 21.01
CA GLY A 24 0.83 6.52 20.62
C GLY A 24 -0.12 5.41 21.02
N LEU A 25 -0.52 5.33 22.29
CA LEU A 25 -1.43 4.28 22.75
C LEU A 25 -2.79 4.31 22.03
N PHE A 26 -3.34 5.50 21.79
CA PHE A 26 -4.63 5.66 21.11
C PHE A 26 -4.60 5.07 19.69
N ILE A 27 -3.53 5.30 18.93
CA ILE A 27 -3.48 4.90 17.52
C ILE A 27 -2.76 3.58 17.24
N SER A 28 -1.94 3.07 18.16
CA SER A 28 -0.99 1.97 17.88
C SER A 28 -1.65 0.69 17.36
N ALA A 29 -2.87 0.37 17.81
CA ALA A 29 -3.57 -0.83 17.33
C ALA A 29 -3.97 -0.71 15.85
N PHE A 30 -4.47 0.46 15.44
CA PHE A 30 -4.76 0.76 14.04
C PHE A 30 -3.49 0.85 13.22
N MET A 31 -2.48 1.56 13.71
CA MET A 31 -1.17 1.66 13.06
C MET A 31 -0.54 0.29 12.85
N TYR A 32 -0.69 -0.65 13.78
CA TYR A 32 -0.21 -2.01 13.58
C TYR A 32 -0.85 -2.68 12.34
N ILE A 33 -2.18 -2.58 12.19
CA ILE A 33 -2.90 -3.16 11.04
C ILE A 33 -2.54 -2.43 9.73
N ILE A 34 -2.51 -1.09 9.75
CA ILE A 34 -2.16 -0.27 8.57
C ILE A 34 -0.72 -0.55 8.14
N CYS A 35 0.23 -0.59 9.07
CA CYS A 35 1.63 -0.83 8.75
C CYS A 35 1.87 -2.27 8.30
N LEU A 36 1.22 -3.26 8.92
CA LEU A 36 1.36 -4.66 8.49
C LEU A 36 0.79 -4.85 7.08
N SER A 37 -0.42 -4.36 6.82
CA SER A 37 -1.04 -4.42 5.49
C SER A 37 -0.19 -3.71 4.45
N GLY A 38 0.23 -2.47 4.71
CA GLY A 38 1.09 -1.71 3.80
C GLY A 38 2.43 -2.38 3.54
N THR A 39 3.06 -2.96 4.58
CA THR A 39 4.32 -3.70 4.44
C THR A 39 4.17 -4.89 3.49
N ILE A 40 3.05 -5.61 3.55
CA ILE A 40 2.78 -6.75 2.67
C ILE A 40 2.39 -6.23 1.27
N ALA A 41 1.60 -5.15 1.19
CA ALA A 41 1.14 -4.54 -0.04
C ALA A 41 2.25 -3.92 -0.91
N VAL A 42 3.47 -3.74 -0.37
CA VAL A 42 4.66 -3.43 -1.20
C VAL A 42 4.85 -4.44 -2.35
N PHE A 43 4.37 -5.67 -2.17
CA PHE A 43 4.41 -6.74 -3.17
C PHE A 43 3.07 -6.95 -3.89
N HIS A 44 2.18 -5.95 -3.95
CA HIS A 44 0.85 -6.12 -4.56
C HIS A 44 0.94 -6.62 -6.02
N ASN A 45 1.86 -6.07 -6.83
CA ASN A 45 2.05 -6.56 -8.21
C ASN A 45 2.42 -8.06 -8.26
N GLU A 46 3.27 -8.52 -7.35
CA GLU A 46 3.64 -9.93 -7.25
C GLU A 46 2.44 -10.78 -6.79
N PHE A 47 1.60 -10.27 -5.89
CA PHE A 47 0.38 -10.95 -5.46
C PHE A 47 -0.68 -11.03 -6.57
N GLU A 48 -0.87 -9.97 -7.36
CA GLU A 48 -1.76 -9.97 -8.54
C GLU A 48 -1.33 -11.04 -9.55
N ARG A 49 -0.03 -11.08 -9.86
CA ARG A 49 0.55 -12.12 -10.74
C ARG A 49 0.44 -13.53 -10.14
N TRP A 50 0.54 -13.64 -8.81
CA TRP A 50 0.40 -14.88 -8.05
C TRP A 50 -1.05 -15.35 -7.96
N GLU A 51 -2.06 -14.48 -8.03
CA GLU A 51 -3.47 -14.90 -8.04
C GLU A 51 -3.88 -15.54 -9.38
N GLN A 52 -3.24 -15.15 -10.48
CA GLN A 52 -3.43 -15.75 -11.81
C GLN A 52 -2.08 -16.13 -12.44
N PRO A 53 -1.42 -17.19 -11.93
CA PRO A 53 -0.07 -17.55 -12.35
C PRO A 53 0.01 -18.18 -13.75
N GLN A 54 -1.13 -18.60 -14.32
CA GLN A 54 -1.22 -19.20 -15.65
C GLN A 54 -1.16 -18.19 -16.80
N ILE A 55 -1.41 -16.91 -16.52
CA ILE A 55 -1.44 -15.86 -17.54
C ILE A 55 -0.03 -15.61 -18.04
N GLN A 56 0.12 -15.62 -19.36
CA GLN A 56 1.40 -15.38 -20.01
C GLN A 56 1.87 -13.95 -19.78
N GLU A 57 3.16 -13.82 -19.53
CA GLU A 57 3.82 -12.54 -19.29
C GLU A 57 4.62 -12.14 -20.53
N SER A 58 4.51 -10.88 -20.93
CA SER A 58 5.27 -10.28 -22.03
C SER A 58 5.73 -8.89 -21.61
N HIS A 59 6.91 -8.48 -22.05
CA HIS A 59 7.40 -7.10 -21.86
C HIS A 59 7.33 -6.28 -23.16
N GLU A 60 6.88 -6.88 -24.26
CA GLU A 60 6.82 -6.22 -25.56
C GLU A 60 5.48 -5.50 -25.73
N ILE A 61 5.55 -4.26 -26.23
CA ILE A 61 4.38 -3.49 -26.64
C ILE A 61 4.13 -3.74 -28.13
N ASP A 62 3.12 -4.56 -28.43
CA ASP A 62 2.59 -4.69 -29.78
C ASP A 62 1.39 -3.74 -29.95
N THR A 63 1.63 -2.65 -30.69
CA THR A 63 0.62 -1.60 -30.93
C THR A 63 -0.58 -2.12 -31.71
N VAL A 64 -0.38 -3.08 -32.60
CA VAL A 64 -1.44 -3.69 -33.41
C VAL A 64 -2.30 -4.62 -32.55
N ALA A 65 -1.67 -5.40 -31.66
CA ALA A 65 -2.40 -6.24 -30.72
C ALA A 65 -3.23 -5.40 -29.74
N ALA A 66 -2.68 -4.29 -29.23
CA ALA A 66 -3.37 -3.37 -28.33
C ALA A 66 -4.60 -2.71 -29.00
N GLU A 67 -4.45 -2.22 -30.24
CA GLU A 67 -5.55 -1.64 -31.03
C GLU A 67 -6.66 -2.67 -31.30
N ARG A 68 -6.27 -3.90 -31.67
CA ARG A 68 -7.22 -5.00 -31.89
C ARG A 68 -7.97 -5.35 -30.61
N ALA A 69 -7.27 -5.41 -29.48
CA ALA A 69 -7.87 -5.70 -28.19
C ALA A 69 -8.88 -4.64 -27.78
N LEU A 70 -8.51 -3.35 -27.86
CA LEU A 70 -9.43 -2.24 -27.55
C LEU A 70 -10.63 -2.23 -28.48
N SER A 71 -10.42 -2.39 -29.78
CA SER A 71 -11.51 -2.44 -30.76
C SER A 71 -12.49 -3.58 -30.48
N THR A 72 -11.98 -4.77 -30.15
CA THR A 72 -12.80 -5.94 -29.80
C THR A 72 -13.54 -5.71 -28.48
N PHE A 73 -12.85 -5.12 -27.49
CA PHE A 73 -13.41 -4.81 -26.19
C PHE A 73 -14.58 -3.82 -26.29
N ILE A 74 -14.41 -2.71 -27.01
CA ILE A 74 -15.47 -1.71 -27.24
C ILE A 74 -16.68 -2.34 -27.94
N GLN A 75 -16.46 -3.25 -28.90
CA GLN A 75 -17.55 -3.94 -29.58
C GLN A 75 -18.32 -4.89 -28.67
N GLN A 76 -17.61 -5.58 -27.76
CA GLN A 76 -18.18 -6.55 -26.84
C GLN A 76 -18.87 -5.89 -25.63
N TYR A 77 -18.30 -4.81 -25.09
CA TYR A 77 -18.77 -4.10 -23.91
C TYR A 77 -19.29 -2.71 -24.31
N GLN A 78 -20.57 -2.65 -24.68
CA GLN A 78 -21.25 -1.43 -25.14
C GLN A 78 -21.94 -0.64 -24.01
N GLU A 79 -21.68 -1.02 -22.76
CA GLU A 79 -22.19 -0.29 -21.59
C GLU A 79 -21.57 1.11 -21.54
N GLU A 80 -22.33 2.10 -21.06
CA GLU A 80 -21.81 3.46 -20.87
C GLU A 80 -20.68 3.42 -19.84
N THR A 81 -19.53 3.99 -20.20
CA THR A 81 -18.32 4.06 -19.39
C THR A 81 -17.69 5.44 -19.56
N GLU A 82 -17.10 5.99 -18.51
CA GLU A 82 -16.40 7.28 -18.61
C GLU A 82 -15.04 7.09 -19.28
N HIS A 83 -14.46 5.89 -19.15
CA HIS A 83 -13.12 5.59 -19.62
C HIS A 83 -12.99 4.20 -20.24
N PHE A 84 -12.10 4.09 -21.23
CA PHE A 84 -11.44 2.83 -21.59
C PHE A 84 -9.95 2.95 -21.30
N HIS A 85 -9.37 1.92 -20.71
CA HIS A 85 -7.94 1.87 -20.42
C HIS A 85 -7.26 0.70 -21.14
N LEU A 86 -6.03 0.95 -21.59
CA LEU A 86 -5.06 -0.06 -21.94
C LEU A 86 -3.89 0.06 -20.98
N VAL A 87 -3.71 -0.91 -20.09
CA VAL A 87 -2.56 -0.98 -19.18
C VAL A 87 -1.46 -1.78 -19.86
N PHE A 88 -0.35 -1.12 -20.17
CA PHE A 88 0.75 -1.73 -20.89
C PHE A 88 1.66 -2.55 -19.97
N PRO A 89 2.38 -3.54 -20.52
CA PRO A 89 3.31 -4.31 -19.74
C PRO A 89 4.42 -3.45 -19.14
N THR A 90 4.60 -3.56 -17.82
CA THR A 90 5.68 -2.91 -17.07
C THR A 90 6.60 -3.96 -16.43
N SER A 91 7.68 -3.51 -15.79
CA SER A 91 8.55 -4.42 -15.02
C SER A 91 7.83 -5.07 -13.82
N GLY A 92 6.81 -4.41 -13.26
CA GLY A 92 6.01 -4.90 -12.14
C GLY A 92 4.91 -5.87 -12.57
N ILE A 93 4.12 -5.46 -13.57
CA ILE A 93 3.02 -6.23 -14.18
C ILE A 93 3.34 -6.40 -15.67
N PRO A 94 4.02 -7.49 -16.07
CA PRO A 94 4.39 -7.73 -17.46
C PRO A 94 3.22 -8.34 -18.25
N ARG A 95 2.08 -7.66 -18.27
CA ARG A 95 0.84 -8.11 -18.90
C ARG A 95 0.16 -6.91 -19.53
N LEU A 96 -0.40 -7.10 -20.73
CA LEU A 96 -1.28 -6.13 -21.36
C LEU A 96 -2.71 -6.39 -20.89
N VAL A 97 -3.38 -5.35 -20.41
CA VAL A 97 -4.77 -5.40 -19.96
C VAL A 97 -5.57 -4.35 -20.72
N VAL A 98 -6.80 -4.71 -21.10
CA VAL A 98 -7.82 -3.79 -21.58
C VAL A 98 -8.98 -3.77 -20.61
N GLU A 99 -9.42 -2.60 -20.19
CA GLU A 99 -10.45 -2.46 -19.18
C GLU A 99 -11.35 -1.23 -19.39
N ASN A 100 -12.49 -1.24 -18.72
CA ASN A 100 -13.35 -0.09 -18.48
C ASN A 100 -13.67 0.02 -16.99
N ASP A 101 -14.64 0.86 -16.63
CA ASP A 101 -15.04 1.09 -15.23
C ASP A 101 -15.64 -0.15 -14.53
N HIS A 102 -15.86 -1.26 -15.25
CA HIS A 102 -16.61 -2.44 -14.78
C HIS A 102 -15.85 -3.76 -14.91
N ILE A 103 -15.04 -3.93 -15.96
CA ILE A 103 -14.38 -5.20 -16.27
C ILE A 103 -13.02 -4.99 -16.92
N ALA A 104 -12.09 -5.87 -16.57
CA ALA A 104 -10.73 -5.91 -17.10
C ALA A 104 -10.43 -7.28 -17.70
N HIS A 105 -9.80 -7.30 -18.87
CA HIS A 105 -9.35 -8.51 -19.57
C HIS A 105 -7.86 -8.44 -19.83
N PHE A 106 -7.15 -9.54 -19.57
CA PHE A 106 -5.81 -9.70 -20.16
C PHE A 106 -5.92 -9.78 -21.68
N VAL A 107 -4.86 -9.35 -22.35
CA VAL A 107 -4.75 -9.41 -23.82
C VAL A 107 -3.77 -10.52 -24.19
N ASN A 108 -4.19 -11.42 -25.06
CA ASN A 108 -3.33 -12.47 -25.59
C ASN A 108 -2.33 -11.87 -26.61
N ALA A 109 -1.26 -12.61 -26.92
CA ALA A 109 -0.22 -12.17 -27.85
C ALA A 109 -0.76 -11.84 -29.27
N ASP A 110 -1.91 -12.39 -29.67
CA ASP A 110 -2.57 -12.11 -30.94
C ASP A 110 -3.56 -10.92 -30.88
N GLY A 111 -3.66 -10.22 -29.74
CA GLY A 111 -4.60 -9.12 -29.53
C GLY A 111 -6.04 -9.54 -29.27
N SER A 112 -6.31 -10.84 -29.06
CA SER A 112 -7.63 -11.30 -28.60
C SER A 112 -7.83 -11.09 -27.09
N LEU A 113 -9.09 -10.96 -26.68
CA LEU A 113 -9.44 -10.86 -25.25
C LEU A 113 -9.18 -12.21 -24.57
N GLY A 114 -8.34 -12.19 -23.55
CA GLY A 114 -8.00 -13.32 -22.70
C GLY A 114 -8.93 -13.45 -21.48
N GLU A 115 -8.41 -14.10 -20.45
CA GLU A 115 -9.12 -14.24 -19.17
C GLU A 115 -9.41 -12.87 -18.53
N ILE A 116 -10.49 -12.82 -17.76
CA ILE A 116 -10.81 -11.66 -16.92
C ILE A 116 -9.74 -11.53 -15.84
N GLU A 117 -9.27 -10.31 -15.61
CA GLU A 117 -8.36 -10.00 -14.53
C GLU A 117 -9.06 -10.13 -13.17
N ARG A 118 -8.42 -10.86 -12.26
CA ARG A 118 -8.92 -11.16 -10.91
C ARG A 118 -7.79 -11.06 -9.90
N SER A 119 -7.91 -10.06 -9.06
CA SER A 119 -6.97 -9.77 -7.96
C SER A 119 -7.72 -9.58 -6.63
N HIS A 120 -8.72 -10.43 -6.36
CA HIS A 120 -9.64 -10.25 -5.25
C HIS A 120 -8.93 -10.18 -3.88
N TRP A 121 -7.94 -11.04 -3.67
CA TRP A 121 -7.20 -11.05 -2.40
C TRP A 121 -6.26 -9.85 -2.28
N THR A 122 -5.57 -9.50 -3.37
CA THR A 122 -4.68 -8.34 -3.41
C THR A 122 -5.45 -7.05 -3.20
N LYS A 123 -6.61 -6.89 -3.86
CA LYS A 123 -7.53 -5.79 -3.65
C LYS A 123 -8.00 -5.71 -2.19
N MET A 124 -8.40 -6.82 -1.58
CA MET A 124 -8.74 -6.86 -0.16
C MET A 124 -7.57 -6.39 0.72
N LEU A 125 -6.35 -6.88 0.48
CA LEU A 125 -5.17 -6.47 1.25
C LEU A 125 -4.90 -4.95 1.13
N VAL A 126 -4.97 -4.42 -0.09
CA VAL A 126 -4.76 -3.00 -0.39
C VAL A 126 -5.88 -2.16 0.23
N ASP A 127 -7.14 -2.60 0.15
CA ASP A 127 -8.29 -1.93 0.78
C ASP A 127 -8.20 -1.94 2.31
N MET A 128 -7.59 -2.97 2.91
CA MET A 128 -7.30 -2.97 4.34
C MET A 128 -6.29 -1.86 4.69
N HIS A 129 -5.29 -1.62 3.84
CA HIS A 129 -4.30 -0.57 4.04
C HIS A 129 -4.90 0.82 3.82
N LEU A 130 -5.61 1.04 2.72
CA LEU A 130 -6.15 2.34 2.31
C LEU A 130 -7.39 2.76 3.09
N TYR A 131 -8.25 1.80 3.43
CA TYR A 131 -9.59 2.08 3.96
C TYR A 131 -9.89 1.39 5.28
N LEU A 132 -9.04 0.46 5.75
CA LEU A 132 -9.36 -0.47 6.86
C LEU A 132 -10.67 -1.25 6.63
N HIS A 133 -11.03 -1.50 5.37
CA HIS A 133 -12.32 -2.06 4.95
C HIS A 133 -13.55 -1.21 5.38
N LEU A 134 -13.36 0.07 5.70
CA LEU A 134 -14.45 1.03 5.86
C LEU A 134 -14.90 1.56 4.48
N PRO A 135 -16.08 2.20 4.38
CA PRO A 135 -16.49 2.86 3.14
C PRO A 135 -15.40 3.81 2.62
N ASN A 136 -15.04 3.70 1.33
CA ASN A 136 -13.82 4.29 0.76
C ASN A 136 -13.60 5.76 1.12
N SER A 137 -14.65 6.59 1.04
CA SER A 137 -14.59 8.02 1.36
C SER A 137 -14.19 8.32 2.81
N ILE A 138 -14.70 7.53 3.76
CA ILE A 138 -14.39 7.68 5.18
C ILE A 138 -13.08 6.96 5.53
N GLY A 139 -12.87 5.78 4.95
CA GLY A 139 -11.69 4.96 5.16
C GLY A 139 -10.41 5.70 4.82
N VAL A 140 -10.35 6.30 3.62
CA VAL A 140 -9.15 7.02 3.15
C VAL A 140 -8.84 8.20 4.04
N PHE A 141 -9.87 8.94 4.46
CA PHE A 141 -9.72 10.07 5.37
C PHE A 141 -9.15 9.62 6.73
N ILE A 142 -9.68 8.53 7.30
CA ILE A 142 -9.24 8.00 8.60
C ILE A 142 -7.79 7.50 8.52
N VAL A 143 -7.45 6.68 7.51
CA VAL A 143 -6.09 6.15 7.34
C VAL A 143 -5.10 7.28 7.08
N SER A 144 -5.44 8.26 6.24
CA SER A 144 -4.58 9.43 6.02
C SER A 144 -4.43 10.31 7.27
N ALA A 145 -5.48 10.45 8.08
CA ALA A 145 -5.37 11.12 9.38
C ALA A 145 -4.37 10.39 10.31
N PHE A 146 -4.35 9.05 10.30
CA PHE A 146 -3.32 8.29 11.00
C PHE A 146 -1.90 8.55 10.45
N GLY A 147 -1.74 8.77 9.14
CA GLY A 147 -0.48 9.24 8.54
C GLY A 147 0.00 10.57 9.13
N GLY A 148 -0.90 11.55 9.25
CA GLY A 148 -0.59 12.83 9.90
C GLY A 148 -0.26 12.71 11.39
N LEU A 149 -1.00 11.85 12.12
CA LEU A 149 -0.73 11.55 13.53
C LEU A 149 0.62 10.83 13.71
N LEU A 150 1.01 9.95 12.78
CA LEU A 150 2.33 9.32 12.77
C LEU A 150 3.43 10.39 12.71
N CYS A 151 3.31 11.40 11.84
CA CYS A 151 4.26 12.53 11.81
C CYS A 151 4.35 13.21 13.18
N ALA A 152 3.21 13.50 13.83
CA ALA A 152 3.19 14.11 15.16
C ALA A 152 3.83 13.22 16.24
N ILE A 153 3.65 11.91 16.18
CA ILE A 153 4.27 10.94 17.11
C ILE A 153 5.79 10.89 16.90
N ILE A 154 6.26 10.88 15.66
CA ILE A 154 7.70 10.89 15.34
C ILE A 154 8.34 12.15 15.93
N LEU A 155 7.79 13.33 15.61
CA LEU A 155 8.31 14.62 16.10
C LEU A 155 8.29 14.70 17.63
N SER A 156 7.18 14.32 18.26
CA SER A 156 7.09 14.30 19.72
C SER A 156 8.02 13.27 20.36
N GLY A 157 8.29 12.14 19.69
CA GLY A 157 9.26 11.13 20.12
C GLY A 157 10.68 11.70 20.22
N PHE A 158 11.17 12.36 19.18
CA PHE A 158 12.48 13.04 19.19
C PHE A 158 12.57 14.13 20.26
N LEU A 159 11.51 14.93 20.40
CA LEU A 159 11.46 15.98 21.43
C LEU A 159 11.41 15.42 22.86
N SER A 160 10.86 14.22 23.05
CA SER A 160 10.74 13.59 24.37
C SER A 160 12.07 13.06 24.92
N HIS A 161 13.01 12.69 24.03
CA HIS A 161 14.23 12.00 24.41
C HIS A 161 15.46 12.60 23.70
N PRO A 162 16.04 13.70 24.21
CA PRO A 162 17.10 14.46 23.52
C PRO A 162 18.38 13.68 23.21
N ARG A 163 18.61 12.55 23.89
CA ARG A 163 19.76 11.65 23.68
C ARG A 163 19.40 10.40 22.88
N ILE A 164 18.17 10.28 22.36
CA ILE A 164 17.66 9.05 21.71
C ILE A 164 18.54 8.60 20.55
N ILE A 165 19.11 9.54 19.79
CA ILE A 165 20.04 9.23 18.71
C ILE A 165 21.29 8.53 19.26
N LYS A 166 21.93 9.08 20.30
CA LYS A 166 23.12 8.49 20.91
C LYS A 166 22.83 7.11 21.53
N ASP A 167 21.65 6.95 22.14
CA ASP A 167 21.27 5.72 22.80
C ASP A 167 20.81 4.62 21.80
N ALA A 168 20.30 5.01 20.63
CA ALA A 168 19.92 4.06 19.57
C ALA A 168 21.12 3.28 19.01
N PHE A 169 22.32 3.86 19.04
CA PHE A 169 23.55 3.19 18.60
C PHE A 169 24.32 2.49 19.74
N ARG A 170 23.82 2.53 20.98
CA ARG A 170 24.41 1.77 22.09
C ARG A 170 23.88 0.33 22.07
N LEU A 171 24.75 -0.60 21.68
CA LEU A 171 24.44 -2.03 21.70
C LEU A 171 24.36 -2.52 23.15
N ARG A 172 23.15 -2.74 23.66
CA ARG A 172 22.89 -3.47 24.90
C ARG A 172 22.32 -4.84 24.54
N ARG A 173 22.91 -5.90 25.10
CA ARG A 173 22.45 -7.29 24.98
C ARG A 173 21.98 -7.76 26.36
N GLY A 174 20.79 -8.38 26.43
CA GLY A 174 20.16 -8.83 27.68
C GLY A 174 19.18 -7.83 28.28
N GLY A 175 18.14 -8.34 28.96
CA GLY A 175 17.09 -7.55 29.60
C GLY A 175 15.87 -8.40 29.98
N THR A 176 14.93 -7.82 30.73
CA THR A 176 13.58 -8.39 30.90
C THR A 176 12.70 -8.01 29.70
N GLY A 177 11.59 -8.70 29.46
CA GLY A 177 10.72 -8.44 28.31
C GLY A 177 10.28 -6.98 28.14
N LEU A 178 10.18 -6.20 29.22
CA LEU A 178 9.95 -4.75 29.14
C LEU A 178 11.12 -3.99 28.50
N GLN A 179 12.34 -4.28 28.93
CA GLN A 179 13.53 -3.59 28.43
C GLN A 179 13.78 -3.91 26.96
N GLU A 180 13.57 -5.15 26.54
CA GLU A 180 13.68 -5.56 25.14
C GLU A 180 12.69 -4.79 24.25
N ASN A 181 11.43 -4.66 24.67
CA ASN A 181 10.43 -3.89 23.92
C ASN A 181 10.80 -2.39 23.84
N ILE A 182 11.32 -1.80 24.93
CA ILE A 182 11.79 -0.39 24.93
C ILE A 182 12.96 -0.21 23.96
N ASP A 183 13.95 -1.10 24.01
CA ASP A 183 15.13 -1.03 23.15
C ASP A 183 14.75 -1.19 21.68
N MET A 184 13.87 -2.15 21.35
CA MET A 184 13.35 -2.33 19.98
C MET A 184 12.58 -1.10 19.51
N HIS A 185 11.62 -0.61 20.30
CA HIS A 185 10.80 0.54 19.95
C HIS A 185 11.66 1.77 19.66
N ASN A 186 12.61 2.10 20.54
CA ASN A 186 13.46 3.27 20.39
C ASN A 186 14.42 3.15 19.19
N ARG A 187 15.10 2.00 19.04
CA ARG A 187 16.10 1.82 17.97
C ARG A 187 15.46 1.86 16.59
N LEU A 188 14.40 1.07 16.40
CA LEU A 188 13.72 0.99 15.11
C LEU A 188 13.06 2.32 14.74
N SER A 189 12.51 3.05 15.72
CA SER A 189 11.96 4.40 15.50
C SER A 189 13.02 5.38 15.05
N VAL A 190 14.23 5.35 15.63
CA VAL A 190 15.31 6.27 15.22
C VAL A 190 15.87 5.90 13.85
N TRP A 191 16.22 4.63 13.63
CA TRP A 191 16.88 4.18 12.41
C TRP A 191 16.03 4.40 11.15
N ALA A 192 14.72 4.15 11.24
CA ALA A 192 13.82 4.29 10.11
C ALA A 192 13.03 5.60 10.10
N SER A 193 13.30 6.54 11.02
CA SER A 193 12.55 7.79 11.12
C SER A 193 12.45 8.63 9.84
N PRO A 194 13.49 8.77 8.98
CA PRO A 194 13.33 9.55 7.75
C PRO A 194 12.30 8.92 6.82
N PHE A 195 12.33 7.58 6.72
CA PHE A 195 11.37 6.81 5.94
C PHE A 195 9.97 6.86 6.57
N HIS A 196 9.83 6.67 7.87
CA HIS A 196 8.52 6.74 8.54
C HIS A 196 7.89 8.13 8.44
N LEU A 197 8.69 9.19 8.47
CA LEU A 197 8.21 10.55 8.28
C LEU A 197 7.74 10.76 6.83
N MET A 198 8.53 10.30 5.85
CA MET A 198 8.15 10.34 4.44
C MET A 198 6.83 9.59 4.19
N ILE A 199 6.70 8.35 4.66
CA ILE A 199 5.46 7.54 4.53
C ILE A 199 4.29 8.18 5.27
N GLY A 200 4.52 8.76 6.45
CA GLY A 200 3.47 9.50 7.17
C GLY A 200 2.96 10.71 6.39
N VAL A 201 3.86 11.49 5.77
CA VAL A 201 3.50 12.65 4.94
C VAL A 201 2.78 12.23 3.66
N THR A 202 3.31 11.27 2.92
CA THR A 202 2.70 10.81 1.66
C THR A 202 1.37 10.08 1.92
N GLY A 203 1.28 9.29 2.99
CA GLY A 203 0.04 8.64 3.41
C GLY A 203 -1.02 9.65 3.87
N ALA A 204 -0.61 10.72 4.54
CA ALA A 204 -1.51 11.81 4.93
C ALA A 204 -2.08 12.55 3.72
N TYR A 205 -1.29 12.70 2.65
CA TYR A 205 -1.72 13.41 1.46
C TYR A 205 -2.94 12.77 0.79
N PHE A 206 -2.97 11.44 0.60
CA PHE A 206 -4.02 10.78 -0.22
C PHE A 206 -5.46 11.09 0.23
N GLY A 207 -5.73 11.09 1.53
CA GLY A 207 -7.06 11.39 2.08
C GLY A 207 -7.24 12.82 2.61
N LEU A 208 -6.16 13.61 2.73
CA LEU A 208 -6.20 14.99 3.23
C LEU A 208 -5.89 16.05 2.17
N ALA A 209 -5.63 15.67 0.91
CA ALA A 209 -5.32 16.61 -0.18
C ALA A 209 -6.40 17.70 -0.32
N SER A 210 -7.68 17.34 -0.25
CA SER A 210 -8.79 18.31 -0.29
C SER A 210 -8.72 19.32 0.87
N LEU A 211 -8.36 18.86 2.07
CA LEU A 211 -8.19 19.73 3.23
C LEU A 211 -6.98 20.66 3.04
N LEU A 212 -5.88 20.15 2.49
CA LEU A 212 -4.70 20.96 2.14
C LEU A 212 -5.06 22.02 1.10
N ILE A 213 -5.85 21.68 0.07
CA ILE A 213 -6.34 22.63 -0.94
C ILE A 213 -7.15 23.74 -0.25
N ILE A 214 -8.08 23.41 0.64
CA ILE A 214 -8.87 24.41 1.37
C ILE A 214 -7.97 25.33 2.21
N ILE A 215 -7.00 24.77 2.94
CA ILE A 215 -6.09 25.54 3.78
C ILE A 215 -5.22 26.48 2.93
N LEU A 216 -4.61 25.96 1.87
CA LEU A 216 -3.77 26.75 0.96
C LEU A 216 -4.59 27.82 0.24
N SER A 217 -5.80 27.48 -0.17
CA SER A 217 -6.72 28.39 -0.83
C SER A 217 -7.06 29.59 0.05
N GLN A 218 -7.44 29.33 1.31
CA GLN A 218 -7.75 30.39 2.28
C GLN A 218 -6.51 31.22 2.63
N ALA A 219 -5.33 30.61 2.72
CA ALA A 219 -4.10 31.29 3.11
C ALA A 219 -3.49 32.13 1.98
N PHE A 220 -3.56 31.67 0.73
CA PHE A 220 -2.77 32.22 -0.38
C PHE A 220 -3.58 32.58 -1.64
N TYR A 221 -4.79 32.05 -1.81
CA TYR A 221 -5.61 32.23 -3.02
C TYR A 221 -6.99 32.85 -2.76
N GLY A 222 -7.14 33.57 -1.65
CA GLY A 222 -8.38 34.30 -1.33
C GLY A 222 -9.63 33.42 -1.22
N GLY A 223 -9.47 32.13 -0.92
CA GLY A 223 -10.56 31.16 -0.83
C GLY A 223 -10.99 30.54 -2.16
N ASN A 224 -10.28 30.79 -3.28
CA ASN A 224 -10.51 30.09 -4.54
C ASN A 224 -9.80 28.72 -4.53
N ASN A 225 -10.54 27.63 -4.37
CA ASN A 225 -9.98 26.27 -4.38
C ASN A 225 -9.49 25.87 -5.78
N GLN A 226 -10.19 26.29 -6.83
CA GLN A 226 -9.86 25.92 -8.21
C GLN A 226 -8.49 26.47 -8.62
N ALA A 227 -8.14 27.68 -8.19
CA ALA A 227 -6.83 28.26 -8.46
C ALA A 227 -5.66 27.44 -7.87
N VAL A 228 -5.87 26.72 -6.77
CA VAL A 228 -4.86 25.80 -6.21
C VAL A 228 -4.75 24.55 -7.07
N VAL A 229 -5.88 24.04 -7.57
CA VAL A 229 -5.93 22.86 -8.44
C VAL A 229 -5.25 23.16 -9.78
N ASP A 230 -5.59 24.28 -10.42
CA ASP A 230 -5.06 24.70 -11.72
C ASP A 230 -3.54 24.95 -11.70
N GLU A 231 -2.98 25.30 -10.54
CA GLU A 231 -1.52 25.46 -10.36
C GLU A 231 -0.80 24.10 -10.31
N VAL A 232 -1.48 23.06 -9.80
CA VAL A 232 -0.88 21.73 -9.55
C VAL A 232 -1.15 20.76 -10.70
N PHE A 233 -2.34 20.81 -11.31
CA PHE A 233 -2.79 19.86 -12.32
C PHE A 233 -2.99 20.57 -13.67
N ALA A 234 -2.54 19.95 -14.75
CA ALA A 234 -2.76 20.48 -16.09
C ALA A 234 -4.25 20.36 -16.45
N PRO A 235 -4.93 21.46 -16.81
CA PRO A 235 -6.36 21.45 -17.11
C PRO A 235 -6.63 20.53 -18.30
N GLU A 236 -7.76 19.82 -18.28
CA GLU A 236 -8.15 18.97 -19.40
C GLU A 236 -8.36 19.78 -20.69
N PRO A 237 -8.04 19.19 -21.85
CA PRO A 237 -8.20 19.87 -23.12
C PRO A 237 -9.70 20.05 -23.43
N LYS A 238 -10.12 21.29 -23.68
CA LYS A 238 -11.48 21.58 -24.14
C LYS A 238 -11.58 21.35 -25.64
N LEU A 239 -12.10 20.20 -26.04
CA LEU A 239 -12.20 19.80 -27.43
C LEU A 239 -13.66 19.72 -27.87
N GLU A 240 -13.92 20.13 -29.11
CA GLU A 240 -15.14 19.79 -29.85
C GLU A 240 -14.70 19.27 -31.23
N GLN A 241 -14.93 17.99 -31.49
CA GLN A 241 -14.49 17.33 -32.73
C GLN A 241 -15.52 16.31 -33.23
N PRO A 242 -15.47 15.91 -34.51
CA PRO A 242 -16.34 14.87 -35.03
C PRO A 242 -16.15 13.54 -34.30
N LEU A 243 -17.27 12.83 -34.07
CA LEU A 243 -17.24 11.47 -33.54
C LEU A 243 -16.49 10.54 -34.49
N GLN A 244 -15.51 9.83 -33.95
CA GLN A 244 -14.68 8.89 -34.68
C GLN A 244 -14.08 7.85 -33.73
N THR A 245 -13.74 6.69 -34.26
CA THR A 245 -13.00 5.66 -33.52
C THR A 245 -11.63 6.22 -33.12
N PRO A 246 -11.23 6.10 -31.84
CA PRO A 246 -9.93 6.57 -31.39
C PRO A 246 -8.80 5.81 -32.10
N ASN A 247 -7.87 6.53 -32.72
CA ASN A 247 -6.69 5.97 -33.37
C ASN A 247 -5.53 5.92 -32.37
N ILE A 248 -5.54 4.88 -31.51
CA ILE A 248 -4.56 4.77 -30.43
C ILE A 248 -3.19 4.37 -30.97
N THR A 249 -3.14 3.62 -32.07
CA THR A 249 -1.90 3.22 -32.74
C THR A 249 -1.06 4.44 -33.11
N LYS A 250 -1.67 5.46 -33.73
CA LYS A 250 -0.96 6.68 -34.12
C LYS A 250 -0.46 7.47 -32.91
N ALA A 251 -1.29 7.58 -31.87
CA ALA A 251 -0.92 8.27 -30.63
C ALA A 251 0.24 7.55 -29.91
N LEU A 252 0.15 6.22 -29.79
CA LEU A 252 1.17 5.39 -29.15
C LEU A 252 2.49 5.41 -29.93
N GLN A 253 2.44 5.30 -31.26
CA GLN A 253 3.65 5.40 -32.09
C GLN A 253 4.33 6.76 -31.94
N TYR A 254 3.56 7.85 -31.83
CA TYR A 254 4.13 9.18 -31.57
C TYR A 254 4.93 9.19 -30.27
N VAL A 255 4.41 8.62 -29.18
CA VAL A 255 5.13 8.56 -27.89
C VAL A 255 6.39 7.70 -28.01
N LEU A 256 6.29 6.52 -28.62
CA LEU A 256 7.43 5.62 -28.81
C LEU A 256 8.55 6.26 -29.67
N ASP A 257 8.19 7.08 -30.65
CA ASP A 257 9.16 7.75 -31.53
C ASP A 257 9.78 9.01 -30.90
N ASN A 258 9.03 9.76 -30.09
CA ASN A 258 9.46 11.06 -29.55
C ASN A 258 9.96 11.00 -28.11
N ASP A 259 9.66 9.93 -27.37
CA ASP A 259 10.04 9.73 -25.98
C ASP A 259 10.48 8.27 -25.72
N PRO A 260 11.46 7.75 -26.47
CA PRO A 260 11.83 6.32 -26.47
C PRO A 260 12.45 5.83 -25.15
N ASP A 261 12.90 6.75 -24.30
CA ASP A 261 13.50 6.43 -22.99
C ASP A 261 12.45 6.24 -21.89
N SER A 262 11.18 6.55 -22.16
CA SER A 262 10.10 6.46 -21.17
C SER A 262 9.33 5.15 -21.29
N ASP A 263 8.92 4.59 -20.16
CA ASP A 263 8.10 3.39 -20.12
C ASP A 263 6.63 3.77 -20.21
N VAL A 264 5.89 3.27 -21.21
CA VAL A 264 4.45 3.51 -21.31
C VAL A 264 3.74 2.70 -20.23
N LEU A 265 3.00 3.37 -19.35
CA LEU A 265 2.28 2.74 -18.23
C LEU A 265 0.89 2.31 -18.66
N PHE A 266 0.08 3.26 -19.10
CA PHE A 266 -1.27 3.02 -19.58
C PHE A 266 -1.72 4.13 -20.53
N LEU A 267 -2.73 3.82 -21.34
CA LEU A 267 -3.43 4.75 -22.21
C LEU A 267 -4.90 4.79 -21.79
N THR A 268 -5.46 5.98 -21.72
CA THR A 268 -6.87 6.20 -21.45
C THR A 268 -7.54 6.86 -22.65
N VAL A 269 -8.70 6.35 -23.04
CA VAL A 269 -9.65 7.07 -23.90
C VAL A 269 -10.70 7.67 -22.99
N HIS A 270 -10.67 8.99 -22.83
CA HIS A 270 -11.62 9.74 -22.01
C HIS A 270 -12.88 10.06 -22.80
N GLU A 271 -14.02 10.07 -22.11
CA GLU A 271 -15.33 10.48 -22.65
C GLU A 271 -15.65 9.78 -23.98
N PRO A 272 -15.55 8.44 -24.06
CA PRO A 272 -15.69 7.72 -25.32
C PRO A 272 -17.06 7.95 -25.96
N ASN A 273 -17.09 8.02 -27.30
CA ASN A 273 -18.29 8.27 -28.10
C ASN A 273 -18.91 9.67 -27.90
N THR A 274 -18.15 10.64 -27.39
CA THR A 274 -18.57 12.03 -27.27
C THR A 274 -17.72 12.97 -28.16
N PRO A 275 -18.22 14.17 -28.53
CA PRO A 275 -17.42 15.18 -29.23
C PRO A 275 -16.22 15.70 -28.44
N THR A 276 -16.17 15.45 -27.12
CA THR A 276 -15.10 15.85 -26.21
C THR A 276 -14.05 14.75 -26.01
N GLN A 277 -14.20 13.59 -26.65
CA GLN A 277 -13.29 12.45 -26.52
C GLN A 277 -11.83 12.81 -26.79
N PHE A 278 -10.90 12.30 -25.98
CA PHE A 278 -9.46 12.43 -26.24
C PHE A 278 -8.69 11.20 -25.76
N ILE A 279 -7.45 11.08 -26.23
CA ILE A 279 -6.53 10.02 -25.83
C ILE A 279 -5.47 10.64 -24.92
N GLU A 280 -5.21 10.02 -23.78
CA GLU A 280 -4.11 10.39 -22.90
C GLU A 280 -3.21 9.18 -22.65
N ILE A 281 -1.90 9.35 -22.85
CA ILE A 281 -0.89 8.31 -22.66
C ILE A 281 -0.01 8.72 -21.48
N TYR A 282 0.06 7.84 -20.49
CA TYR A 282 0.81 8.03 -19.26
C TYR A 282 2.14 7.29 -19.38
N VAL A 283 3.24 8.02 -19.24
CA VAL A 283 4.59 7.44 -19.32
C VAL A 283 5.35 7.65 -18.02
N GLN A 284 6.11 6.65 -17.61
CA GLN A 284 7.03 6.76 -16.50
C GLN A 284 8.37 7.31 -16.97
N LYS A 285 8.83 8.37 -16.30
CA LYS A 285 10.16 8.95 -16.50
C LYS A 285 11.18 8.25 -15.59
N PRO A 286 12.14 7.46 -16.11
CA PRO A 286 13.02 6.65 -15.26
C PRO A 286 13.88 7.46 -14.29
N GLN A 287 14.28 8.68 -14.67
CA GLN A 287 15.16 9.55 -13.88
C GLN A 287 14.40 10.55 -13.00
N ARG A 288 13.07 10.46 -12.93
CA ARG A 288 12.23 11.33 -12.11
C ARG A 288 11.53 10.53 -11.02
N LEU A 289 11.01 11.21 -10.00
CA LEU A 289 10.17 10.61 -8.98
C LEU A 289 8.68 10.87 -9.21
N ILE A 290 8.30 11.71 -10.17
CA ILE A 290 6.90 11.89 -10.57
C ILE A 290 6.31 10.54 -10.99
N TYR A 291 5.03 10.34 -10.68
CA TYR A 291 4.29 9.14 -11.07
C TYR A 291 4.33 8.90 -12.58
N SER A 292 3.90 9.90 -13.35
CA SER A 292 3.89 9.88 -14.80
C SER A 292 4.05 11.28 -15.39
N GLU A 293 4.47 11.34 -16.65
CA GLU A 293 4.21 12.45 -17.56
C GLU A 293 3.07 12.04 -18.51
N ASN A 294 2.26 12.99 -18.95
CA ASN A 294 1.07 12.69 -19.74
C ASN A 294 1.17 13.33 -21.13
N TYR A 295 0.92 12.53 -22.17
CA TYR A 295 0.80 13.00 -23.56
C TYR A 295 -0.65 12.94 -23.99
N ARG A 296 -1.19 14.05 -24.48
CA ARG A 296 -2.59 14.17 -24.89
C ARG A 296 -2.72 14.27 -26.40
N PHE A 297 -3.75 13.65 -26.94
CA PHE A 297 -4.02 13.57 -28.37
C PHE A 297 -5.52 13.72 -28.63
N LYS A 298 -5.87 14.25 -29.81
CA LYS A 298 -7.23 14.16 -30.34
C LYS A 298 -7.61 12.70 -30.61
N ALA A 299 -8.90 12.42 -30.80
CA ALA A 299 -9.34 11.05 -31.09
C ALA A 299 -8.73 10.47 -32.39
N ASN A 300 -8.34 11.30 -33.37
CA ASN A 300 -7.65 10.84 -34.58
C ASN A 300 -6.14 10.54 -34.37
N GLY A 301 -5.63 10.63 -33.14
CA GLY A 301 -4.22 10.42 -32.79
C GLY A 301 -3.30 11.59 -33.14
N GLU A 302 -3.83 12.78 -33.42
CA GLU A 302 -3.03 14.01 -33.57
C GLU A 302 -2.59 14.52 -32.18
N PHE A 303 -1.29 14.74 -32.01
CA PHE A 303 -0.70 15.26 -30.77
C PHE A 303 -1.26 16.66 -30.43
N LEU A 304 -1.63 16.86 -29.17
CA LEU A 304 -2.12 18.13 -28.65
C LEU A 304 -1.06 18.81 -27.80
N GLU A 305 -0.70 18.17 -26.68
CA GLU A 305 0.15 18.75 -25.67
C GLU A 305 0.74 17.68 -24.75
N VAL A 306 1.72 18.09 -23.95
CA VAL A 306 2.26 17.34 -22.82
C VAL A 306 1.82 18.02 -21.52
N GLY A 307 1.47 17.23 -20.50
CA GLY A 307 1.04 17.74 -19.19
C GLY A 307 2.09 18.61 -18.49
N ASN A 308 3.36 18.45 -18.86
CA ASN A 308 4.50 19.21 -18.35
C ASN A 308 4.72 18.99 -16.84
N TYR A 309 4.48 17.77 -16.36
CA TYR A 309 4.76 17.37 -14.98
C TYR A 309 6.26 17.17 -14.71
N GLU A 310 7.05 16.85 -15.74
CA GLU A 310 8.50 16.68 -15.63
C GLU A 310 9.25 18.02 -15.44
N HIS A 311 8.88 19.03 -16.22
CA HIS A 311 9.54 20.35 -16.23
C HIS A 311 8.68 21.45 -15.61
N GLY A 312 7.51 21.10 -15.08
CA GLY A 312 6.61 22.02 -14.40
C GLY A 312 7.15 22.54 -13.07
N PRO A 313 6.34 23.36 -12.36
CA PRO A 313 6.73 23.91 -11.06
C PRO A 313 7.17 22.85 -10.06
N MET A 314 8.12 23.20 -9.18
CA MET A 314 8.64 22.28 -8.17
C MET A 314 7.54 21.73 -7.25
N GLY A 315 6.51 22.54 -6.94
CA GLY A 315 5.36 22.10 -6.16
C GLY A 315 4.62 20.94 -6.81
N THR A 316 4.33 21.04 -8.10
CA THR A 316 3.73 19.98 -8.92
C THR A 316 4.59 18.73 -8.92
N GLN A 317 5.90 18.85 -9.17
CA GLN A 317 6.81 17.72 -9.13
C GLN A 317 6.82 17.01 -7.77
N ILE A 318 6.80 17.76 -6.66
CA ILE A 318 6.74 17.19 -5.30
C ILE A 318 5.45 16.40 -5.10
N VAL A 319 4.30 17.01 -5.45
CA VAL A 319 2.99 16.38 -5.29
C VAL A 319 2.89 15.11 -6.12
N PHE A 320 3.29 15.15 -7.39
CA PHE A 320 3.29 13.99 -8.28
C PHE A 320 4.32 12.93 -7.87
N SER A 321 5.32 13.27 -7.04
CA SER A 321 6.27 12.29 -6.50
C SER A 321 5.72 11.49 -5.32
N PHE A 322 4.65 11.95 -4.67
CA PHE A 322 4.13 11.30 -3.47
C PHE A 322 3.69 9.86 -3.71
N TYR A 323 3.12 9.57 -4.89
CA TYR A 323 2.76 8.21 -5.27
C TYR A 323 4.00 7.31 -5.23
N ARG A 324 5.01 7.56 -6.08
CA ARG A 324 6.18 6.68 -6.17
C ARG A 324 6.97 6.60 -4.87
N LEU A 325 7.03 7.69 -4.10
CA LEU A 325 7.62 7.69 -2.76
C LEU A 325 6.84 6.87 -1.74
N HIS A 326 5.51 6.80 -1.83
CA HIS A 326 4.72 5.97 -0.91
C HIS A 326 4.82 4.48 -1.25
N PHE A 327 4.72 4.15 -2.55
CA PHE A 327 4.73 2.77 -3.03
C PHE A 327 6.14 2.16 -3.13
N GLY A 328 7.19 2.98 -3.13
CA GLY A 328 8.56 2.50 -3.30
C GLY A 328 8.88 2.03 -4.72
N ASP A 329 8.10 2.51 -5.70
CA ASP A 329 8.15 2.06 -7.08
C ASP A 329 9.08 2.92 -7.94
N PHE A 330 10.38 2.72 -7.78
CA PHE A 330 11.39 3.46 -8.54
C PHE A 330 12.72 2.72 -8.77
N TYR A 331 12.95 1.56 -8.13
CA TYR A 331 14.18 0.79 -8.35
C TYR A 331 13.94 -0.73 -8.36
N GLY A 332 12.72 -1.15 -8.69
CA GLY A 332 12.33 -2.56 -8.77
C GLY A 332 12.43 -3.31 -7.44
N LEU A 333 12.90 -4.56 -7.49
CA LEU A 333 12.95 -5.43 -6.31
C LEU A 333 13.79 -4.87 -5.14
N PRO A 334 14.97 -4.25 -5.34
CA PRO A 334 15.72 -3.63 -4.25
C PRO A 334 14.94 -2.58 -3.45
N SER A 335 14.17 -1.70 -4.11
CA SER A 335 13.34 -0.70 -3.39
C SER A 335 12.22 -1.39 -2.62
N LYS A 336 11.55 -2.39 -3.23
CA LYS A 336 10.53 -3.19 -2.54
C LYS A 336 11.06 -3.88 -1.29
N VAL A 337 12.22 -4.53 -1.35
CA VAL A 337 12.84 -5.19 -0.19
C VAL A 337 13.17 -4.18 0.91
N LEU A 338 13.70 -3.01 0.55
CA LEU A 338 13.98 -1.93 1.51
C LEU A 338 12.69 -1.43 2.19
N TYR A 339 11.63 -1.19 1.41
CA TYR A 339 10.33 -0.74 1.91
C TYR A 339 9.69 -1.79 2.81
N PHE A 340 9.79 -3.08 2.45
CA PHE A 340 9.34 -4.18 3.28
C PHE A 340 10.06 -4.19 4.64
N ILE A 341 11.40 -4.04 4.66
CA ILE A 341 12.17 -4.01 5.92
C ILE A 341 11.78 -2.80 6.77
N LEU A 342 11.74 -1.60 6.19
CA LEU A 342 11.45 -0.36 6.91
C LEU A 342 9.97 -0.27 7.37
N GLY A 343 9.05 -0.83 6.58
CA GLY A 343 7.64 -1.01 6.94
C GLY A 343 7.46 -2.04 8.06
N LEU A 344 8.19 -3.15 8.01
CA LEU A 344 8.21 -4.14 9.09
C LEU A 344 8.76 -3.54 10.40
N MET A 345 9.77 -2.67 10.31
CA MET A 345 10.26 -1.91 11.47
C MET A 345 9.14 -1.05 12.07
N LEU A 346 8.33 -0.35 11.25
CA LEU A 346 7.20 0.44 11.75
C LEU A 346 6.10 -0.43 12.38
N THR A 347 5.84 -1.59 11.78
CA THR A 347 4.90 -2.59 12.30
C THR A 347 5.33 -3.07 13.67
N VAL A 348 6.63 -3.34 13.86
CA VAL A 348 7.21 -3.73 15.16
C VAL A 348 7.19 -2.56 16.15
N VAL A 349 7.47 -1.33 15.72
CA VAL A 349 7.37 -0.12 16.58
C VAL A 349 5.95 0.04 17.12
N SER A 350 4.94 -0.12 16.26
CA SER A 350 3.52 -0.08 16.65
C SER A 350 3.17 -1.20 17.63
N ALA A 351 3.66 -2.42 17.37
CA ALA A 351 3.47 -3.57 18.24
C ALA A 351 4.07 -3.35 19.65
N THR A 352 5.34 -2.91 19.67
CA THR A 352 6.13 -2.73 20.88
C THR A 352 5.65 -1.56 21.73
N GLY A 353 5.07 -0.51 21.14
CA GLY A 353 4.50 0.61 21.89
C GLY A 353 3.41 0.17 22.88
N ILE A 354 2.48 -0.66 22.42
CA ILE A 354 1.44 -1.26 23.29
C ILE A 354 2.06 -2.27 24.27
N ASN A 355 3.03 -3.08 23.85
CA ASN A 355 3.70 -4.02 24.76
C ASN A 355 4.39 -3.31 25.93
N ILE A 356 5.04 -2.16 25.70
CA ILE A 356 5.65 -1.35 26.76
C ILE A 356 4.59 -0.86 27.74
N TRP A 357 3.45 -0.40 27.22
CA TRP A 357 2.34 0.04 28.05
C TRP A 357 1.77 -1.10 28.89
N LEU A 358 1.48 -2.26 28.29
CA LEU A 358 0.97 -3.45 28.98
C LEU A 358 1.95 -3.95 30.05
N ASN A 359 3.25 -3.99 29.75
CA ASN A 359 4.28 -4.45 30.69
C ASN A 359 4.50 -3.48 31.88
N LYS A 360 4.19 -2.19 31.72
CA LYS A 360 4.25 -1.21 32.82
C LYS A 360 3.00 -1.26 33.71
N ARG A 361 1.90 -1.83 33.24
CA ARG A 361 0.67 -1.96 34.03
C ARG A 361 0.80 -3.08 35.06
N LYS A 362 0.26 -2.85 36.26
CA LYS A 362 0.23 -3.83 37.35
C LYS A 362 -0.98 -4.78 37.27
N THR A 363 -1.94 -4.50 36.40
CA THR A 363 -3.17 -5.29 36.24
C THR A 363 -3.21 -5.95 34.87
N LYS A 364 -3.68 -7.20 34.83
CA LYS A 364 -4.01 -7.89 33.58
C LYS A 364 -5.52 -7.78 33.33
N ASP A 365 -5.89 -7.37 32.12
CA ASP A 365 -7.28 -7.31 31.67
C ASP A 365 -7.44 -7.95 30.28
N ILE A 366 -8.59 -7.73 29.63
CA ILE A 366 -8.86 -8.25 28.28
C ILE A 366 -7.79 -7.85 27.27
N VAL A 367 -7.22 -6.64 27.35
CA VAL A 367 -6.25 -6.12 26.39
C VAL A 367 -4.94 -6.91 26.46
N ASN A 368 -4.53 -7.37 27.65
CA ASN A 368 -3.36 -8.24 27.79
C ASN A 368 -3.50 -9.56 27.01
N TYR A 369 -4.73 -10.07 26.87
CA TYR A 369 -4.98 -11.34 26.18
C TYR A 369 -5.27 -11.14 24.69
N THR A 370 -6.02 -10.10 24.33
CA THR A 370 -6.41 -9.85 22.93
C THR A 370 -5.32 -9.17 22.12
N TRP A 371 -4.39 -8.43 22.74
CA TRP A 371 -3.33 -7.77 21.97
C TRP A 371 -2.37 -8.74 21.27
N PRO A 372 -1.82 -9.78 21.94
CA PRO A 372 -1.06 -10.83 21.24
C PRO A 372 -1.88 -11.54 20.16
N ALA A 373 -3.20 -11.63 20.36
CA ALA A 373 -4.14 -12.22 19.41
C ALA A 373 -4.32 -11.37 18.16
N ILE A 374 -4.35 -10.04 18.27
CA ILE A 374 -4.31 -9.12 17.13
C ILE A 374 -2.97 -9.26 16.41
N VAL A 375 -1.85 -9.18 17.13
CA VAL A 375 -0.50 -9.22 16.53
C VAL A 375 -0.22 -10.53 15.77
N TRP A 376 -0.54 -11.68 16.34
CA TRP A 376 -0.27 -12.96 15.68
C TRP A 376 -1.46 -13.52 14.91
N GLY A 377 -2.67 -13.05 15.20
CA GLY A 377 -3.88 -13.45 14.49
C GLY A 377 -4.06 -12.71 13.17
N THR A 378 -3.60 -11.47 13.01
CA THR A 378 -3.73 -10.76 11.71
C THR A 378 -3.00 -11.50 10.59
N PRO A 379 -1.73 -11.95 10.75
CA PRO A 379 -1.08 -12.80 9.75
C PRO A 379 -1.83 -14.11 9.48
N VAL A 380 -2.39 -14.75 10.51
CA VAL A 380 -3.20 -15.98 10.33
C VAL A 380 -4.45 -15.68 9.50
N ALA A 381 -5.16 -14.61 9.82
CA ALA A 381 -6.36 -14.18 9.14
C ALA A 381 -6.09 -13.84 7.66
N LEU A 382 -4.98 -13.16 7.38
CA LEU A 382 -4.55 -12.86 6.01
C LEU A 382 -4.27 -14.13 5.21
N VAL A 383 -3.49 -15.07 5.75
CA VAL A 383 -3.19 -16.33 5.04
C VAL A 383 -4.44 -17.19 4.89
N MET A 384 -5.32 -17.25 5.89
CA MET A 384 -6.59 -17.97 5.78
C MET A 384 -7.52 -17.36 4.73
N SER A 385 -7.56 -16.03 4.60
CA SER A 385 -8.33 -15.36 3.55
C SER A 385 -7.76 -15.66 2.16
N ALA A 386 -6.43 -15.68 1.99
CA ALA A 386 -5.77 -16.06 0.74
C ALA A 386 -6.08 -17.52 0.38
N TRP A 387 -6.04 -18.40 1.37
CA TRP A 387 -6.33 -19.81 1.17
C TRP A 387 -7.79 -20.06 0.78
N LEU A 388 -8.73 -19.36 1.41
CA LEU A 388 -10.15 -19.48 1.05
C LEU A 388 -10.44 -18.93 -0.36
N ASN A 389 -9.76 -17.85 -0.76
CA ASN A 389 -9.89 -17.26 -2.10
C ASN A 389 -9.59 -18.27 -3.23
N LEU A 390 -8.75 -19.27 -2.98
CA LEU A 390 -8.46 -20.33 -3.96
C LEU A 390 -9.69 -21.19 -4.32
N PHE A 391 -10.70 -21.22 -3.46
CA PHE A 391 -11.87 -22.10 -3.63
C PHE A 391 -13.18 -21.35 -3.79
N VAL A 392 -13.32 -20.19 -3.14
CA VAL A 392 -14.60 -19.51 -3.00
C VAL A 392 -14.44 -18.01 -3.17
N HIS A 393 -15.30 -17.44 -4.01
CA HIS A 393 -15.41 -16.00 -4.19
C HIS A 393 -16.38 -15.47 -3.13
N THR A 394 -15.83 -14.99 -2.02
CA THR A 394 -16.60 -14.50 -0.86
C THR A 394 -16.03 -13.16 -0.38
N ARG A 395 -16.70 -12.55 0.60
CA ARG A 395 -16.23 -11.36 1.31
C ARG A 395 -14.99 -11.67 2.15
N LEU A 396 -13.81 -11.58 1.52
CA LEU A 396 -12.51 -11.86 2.15
C LEU A 396 -12.22 -10.95 3.34
N ASP A 397 -12.71 -9.70 3.29
CA ASP A 397 -12.69 -8.76 4.40
C ASP A 397 -13.41 -9.32 5.64
N ALA A 398 -14.59 -9.92 5.46
CA ALA A 398 -15.35 -10.54 6.55
C ALA A 398 -14.63 -11.78 7.11
N VAL A 399 -13.91 -12.52 6.27
CA VAL A 399 -13.07 -13.66 6.70
C VAL A 399 -11.95 -13.17 7.61
N VAL A 400 -11.23 -12.12 7.20
CA VAL A 400 -10.13 -11.55 8.00
C VAL A 400 -10.62 -11.13 9.38
N TRP A 401 -11.67 -10.32 9.44
CA TRP A 401 -12.22 -9.83 10.70
C TRP A 401 -12.85 -10.94 11.54
N GLY A 402 -13.56 -11.89 10.92
CA GLY A 402 -14.15 -13.04 11.60
C GLY A 402 -13.11 -13.94 12.26
N VAL A 403 -12.03 -14.27 11.54
CA VAL A 403 -10.90 -15.05 12.08
C VAL A 403 -10.24 -14.30 13.25
N LEU A 404 -10.04 -12.99 13.13
CA LEU A 404 -9.48 -12.16 14.21
C LEU A 404 -10.36 -12.15 15.47
N VAL A 405 -11.69 -12.07 15.31
CA VAL A 405 -12.64 -12.15 16.45
C VAL A 405 -12.55 -13.52 17.12
N ILE A 406 -12.52 -14.61 16.34
CA ILE A 406 -12.41 -15.98 16.87
C ILE A 406 -11.10 -16.16 17.63
N ILE A 407 -9.96 -15.76 17.07
CA ILE A 407 -8.65 -15.88 17.70
C ILE A 407 -8.57 -15.02 18.98
N SER A 408 -9.14 -13.81 18.95
CA SER A 408 -9.20 -12.92 20.12
C SER A 408 -10.07 -13.50 21.24
N GLY A 409 -11.21 -14.09 20.89
CA GLY A 409 -12.07 -14.82 21.83
C GLY A 409 -11.33 -16.01 22.45
N TYR A 410 -10.66 -16.83 21.62
CA TYR A 410 -9.85 -17.94 22.11
C TYR A 410 -8.75 -17.49 23.08
N ALA A 411 -8.03 -16.42 22.75
CA ALA A 411 -7.00 -15.86 23.61
C ALA A 411 -7.55 -15.41 24.98
N TYR A 412 -8.71 -14.74 24.96
CA TYR A 412 -9.40 -14.29 26.18
C TYR A 412 -9.82 -15.47 27.07
N PHE A 413 -10.38 -16.54 26.50
CA PHE A 413 -10.80 -17.72 27.27
C PHE A 413 -9.63 -18.57 27.75
N GLN A 414 -8.54 -18.65 26.98
CA GLN A 414 -7.35 -19.43 27.36
C GLN A 414 -6.68 -18.89 28.62
N LYS A 415 -6.68 -17.56 28.82
CA LYS A 415 -6.06 -16.83 29.97
C LYS A 415 -4.58 -17.15 30.25
N ASN A 416 -3.92 -17.93 29.39
CA ASN A 416 -2.51 -18.28 29.46
C ASN A 416 -1.81 -17.78 28.20
N GLU A 417 -1.14 -16.64 28.34
CA GLU A 417 -0.47 -15.91 27.26
C GLU A 417 0.66 -16.72 26.61
N VAL A 418 1.48 -17.41 27.40
CA VAL A 418 2.60 -18.22 26.90
C VAL A 418 2.09 -19.38 26.05
N LYS A 419 1.08 -20.10 26.56
CA LYS A 419 0.44 -21.20 25.85
C LYS A 419 -0.25 -20.72 24.57
N PHE A 420 -0.98 -19.60 24.65
CA PHE A 420 -1.62 -18.99 23.48
C PHE A 420 -0.60 -18.60 22.40
N LEU A 421 0.48 -17.89 22.77
CA LEU A 421 1.53 -17.47 21.86
C LEU A 421 2.23 -18.66 21.18
N PHE A 422 2.45 -19.74 21.94
CA PHE A 422 2.95 -20.99 21.38
C PHE A 422 1.99 -21.52 20.29
N GLN A 423 0.70 -21.67 20.64
CA GLN A 423 -0.31 -22.28 19.77
C GLN A 423 -0.54 -21.45 18.50
N ILE A 424 -0.66 -20.12 18.61
CA ILE A 424 -0.96 -19.27 17.46
C ILE A 424 0.22 -19.21 16.47
N LYS A 425 1.46 -19.22 16.95
CA LYS A 425 2.66 -19.26 16.09
C LYS A 425 2.80 -20.61 15.38
N THR A 426 2.51 -21.71 16.07
CA THR A 426 2.45 -23.04 15.44
C THR A 426 1.33 -23.09 14.41
N LEU A 427 0.13 -22.57 14.74
CA LEU A 427 -1.00 -22.50 13.82
C LEU A 427 -0.65 -21.71 12.56
N LEU A 428 -0.04 -20.52 12.71
CA LEU A 428 0.41 -19.71 11.57
C LEU A 428 1.35 -20.50 10.65
N GLY A 429 2.35 -21.18 11.21
CA GLY A 429 3.26 -22.01 10.41
C GLY A 429 2.54 -23.14 9.67
N MET A 430 1.62 -23.85 10.35
CA MET A 430 0.83 -24.93 9.72
C MET A 430 -0.11 -24.41 8.62
N VAL A 431 -0.78 -23.28 8.88
CA VAL A 431 -1.70 -22.64 7.92
C VAL A 431 -0.95 -22.19 6.68
N ILE A 432 0.23 -21.60 6.82
CA ILE A 432 1.07 -21.22 5.67
C ILE A 432 1.49 -22.45 4.86
N LEU A 433 1.98 -23.51 5.51
CA LEU A 433 2.39 -24.72 4.79
C LEU A 433 1.22 -25.41 4.08
N GLY A 434 0.07 -25.51 4.73
CA GLY A 434 -1.14 -26.08 4.13
C GLY A 434 -1.64 -25.26 2.93
N PHE A 435 -1.62 -23.94 3.06
CA PHE A 435 -1.94 -23.01 1.98
C PHE A 435 -1.00 -23.18 0.78
N VAL A 436 0.32 -23.13 0.98
CA VAL A 436 1.29 -23.25 -0.12
C VAL A 436 1.21 -24.64 -0.77
N ALA A 437 1.02 -25.71 0.01
CA ALA A 437 0.81 -27.06 -0.54
C ALA A 437 -0.46 -27.14 -1.41
N THR A 438 -1.55 -26.50 -0.98
CA THR A 438 -2.80 -26.40 -1.75
C THR A 438 -2.58 -25.63 -3.04
N TYR A 439 -1.92 -24.48 -2.96
CA TYR A 439 -1.61 -23.64 -4.12
C TYR A 439 -0.78 -24.41 -5.16
N ILE A 440 0.26 -25.14 -4.74
CA ILE A 440 1.06 -26.03 -5.59
C ILE A 440 0.20 -27.11 -6.25
N GLY A 441 -0.69 -27.75 -5.49
CA GLY A 441 -1.59 -28.76 -6.03
C GLY A 441 -2.58 -28.21 -7.06
N MET A 442 -3.04 -26.97 -6.91
CA MET A 442 -4.05 -26.36 -7.78
C MET A 442 -3.47 -25.84 -9.10
N PHE A 443 -2.29 -25.23 -9.06
CA PHE A 443 -1.71 -24.53 -10.22
C PHE A 443 -0.59 -25.31 -10.93
N ASN A 444 -0.20 -26.48 -10.41
CA ASN A 444 0.76 -27.40 -11.04
C ASN A 444 2.04 -26.68 -11.54
N THR A 445 2.34 -26.66 -12.84
CA THR A 445 3.56 -26.04 -13.38
C THR A 445 3.54 -24.52 -13.31
N ALA A 446 2.38 -23.87 -13.23
CA ALA A 446 2.27 -22.41 -13.14
C ALA A 446 2.86 -21.86 -11.84
N VAL A 447 3.03 -22.68 -10.79
CA VAL A 447 3.69 -22.25 -9.54
C VAL A 447 5.18 -21.98 -9.68
N LEU A 448 5.77 -22.32 -10.83
CA LEU A 448 7.15 -22.00 -11.17
C LEU A 448 7.29 -20.61 -11.79
N SER A 449 6.19 -19.85 -11.95
CA SER A 449 6.26 -18.45 -12.37
C SER A 449 7.10 -17.63 -11.39
N VAL A 450 7.76 -16.57 -11.88
CA VAL A 450 8.65 -15.73 -11.07
C VAL A 450 7.91 -15.17 -9.85
N ALA A 451 6.71 -14.63 -10.05
CA ALA A 451 5.86 -14.13 -8.96
C ALA A 451 5.52 -15.24 -7.94
N SER A 452 5.18 -16.44 -8.42
CA SER A 452 4.89 -17.56 -7.52
C SER A 452 6.07 -17.96 -6.65
N LEU A 453 7.28 -17.99 -7.21
CA LEU A 453 8.49 -18.30 -6.45
C LEU A 453 8.84 -17.18 -5.45
N GLN A 454 8.65 -15.91 -5.86
CA GLN A 454 8.88 -14.73 -5.00
C GLN A 454 7.97 -14.72 -3.77
N ILE A 455 6.75 -15.25 -3.85
CA ILE A 455 5.81 -15.33 -2.72
C ILE A 455 5.96 -16.65 -1.94
N ASN A 456 5.95 -17.80 -2.62
CA ASN A 456 5.86 -19.10 -1.96
C ASN A 456 7.13 -19.47 -1.19
N ILE A 457 8.33 -19.14 -1.72
CA ILE A 457 9.60 -19.49 -1.06
C ILE A 457 9.75 -18.77 0.30
N PRO A 458 9.61 -17.44 0.39
CA PRO A 458 9.67 -16.75 1.69
C PRO A 458 8.62 -17.24 2.68
N LEU A 459 7.40 -17.55 2.21
CA LEU A 459 6.34 -18.10 3.06
C LEU A 459 6.73 -19.46 3.66
N ILE A 460 7.26 -20.38 2.86
CA ILE A 460 7.75 -21.68 3.34
C ILE A 460 8.87 -21.49 4.37
N ILE A 461 9.87 -20.66 4.05
CA ILE A 461 11.01 -20.39 4.96
C ILE A 461 10.50 -19.84 6.30
N PHE A 462 9.58 -18.88 6.26
CA PHE A 462 9.00 -18.29 7.46
C PHE A 462 8.19 -19.30 8.27
N ALA A 463 7.39 -20.14 7.62
CA ALA A 463 6.61 -21.18 8.27
C ALA A 463 7.49 -22.23 8.97
N LEU A 464 8.54 -22.69 8.28
CA LEU A 464 9.53 -23.60 8.85
C LEU A 464 10.26 -22.98 10.04
N TYR A 465 10.66 -21.71 9.93
CA TYR A 465 11.25 -20.97 11.05
C TYR A 465 10.33 -20.95 12.27
N LEU A 466 9.04 -20.65 12.09
CA LEU A 466 8.07 -20.63 13.19
C LEU A 466 7.97 -22.01 13.86
N ILE A 467 7.80 -23.08 13.08
CA ILE A 467 7.61 -24.44 13.61
C ILE A 467 8.87 -24.93 14.33
N ILE A 468 10.05 -24.78 13.71
CA ILE A 468 11.33 -25.21 14.29
C ILE A 468 11.60 -24.44 15.59
N LYS A 469 11.37 -23.12 15.60
CA LYS A 469 11.55 -22.30 16.80
C LYS A 469 10.63 -22.75 17.93
N GLN A 470 9.37 -23.06 17.64
CA GLN A 470 8.44 -23.58 18.65
C GLN A 470 8.88 -24.96 19.18
N TYR A 471 9.35 -25.85 18.30
CA TYR A 471 9.89 -27.16 18.70
C TYR A 471 11.06 -27.02 19.66
N LEU A 472 12.05 -26.17 19.34
CA LEU A 472 13.22 -25.95 20.20
C LEU A 472 12.85 -25.37 21.57
N MET A 473 11.87 -24.45 21.63
CA MET A 473 11.43 -23.89 22.92
C MET A 473 10.74 -24.92 23.82
N ARG A 474 10.01 -25.91 23.25
CA ARG A 474 9.41 -27.00 24.04
C ARG A 474 10.43 -27.95 24.65
N HIS A 475 11.58 -28.14 24.01
CA HIS A 475 12.62 -29.06 24.49
C HIS A 475 13.62 -28.39 25.45
N HIS A 476 13.57 -27.07 25.60
CA HIS A 476 14.39 -26.31 26.56
C HIS A 476 13.66 -25.93 27.85
N GLN A 477 12.34 -26.16 27.93
CA GLN A 477 11.52 -26.02 29.14
C GLN A 477 11.31 -27.38 29.78
#